data_AF-A0A0B8QCN9-F1
#
_entry.id   AF-A0A0B8QCN9-F1
#
_cell.length_a   1.000
_cell.length_b   1.000
_cell.length_c   1.000
_cell.angle_alpha   90.00
_cell.angle_beta   90.00
_cell.angle_gamma   90.00
#
_symmetry.space_group_name_H-M   'P 1'
#
loop_
_entity.id
_entity.type
_entity.pdbx_description
1 polymer ?
#
loop_
_entity_poly.entity_id
_entity_poly.type
_entity_poly.pdbx_seq_one_letter_code
_entity_poly.pdbx_strand_id
1 'polypeptide(L)'
;MQHAVREGARYAITGRSDLDPNEIEDDRLRSLAILEKISQESDGLLTRVVKINGIRAEDADGNDVSSTFGSAGETIAIHIDCEWPTFSPIIYPLLSGGKYEFTVSTAMKNEAF
;
A
#
# COMPACT_ATOMS: atom_id res chain seq x y z
N MET A 1 -6.68 2.36 -7.62
CA MET A 1 -6.09 1.53 -6.53
C MET A 1 -5.24 0.37 -7.05
N GLN A 2 -5.76 -0.59 -7.83
CA GLN A 2 -4.93 -1.71 -8.34
C GLN A 2 -3.68 -1.25 -9.12
N HIS A 3 -3.81 -0.21 -9.94
CA HIS A 3 -2.67 0.41 -10.64
C HIS A 3 -1.65 0.99 -9.64
N ALA A 4 -2.11 1.84 -8.73
CA ALA A 4 -1.25 2.48 -7.73
C ALA A 4 -0.50 1.50 -6.83
N VAL A 5 -1.17 0.43 -6.37
CA VAL A 5 -0.54 -0.62 -5.57
C VAL A 5 0.53 -1.35 -6.37
N ARG A 6 0.27 -1.62 -7.66
CA ARG A 6 1.24 -2.26 -8.55
C ARG A 6 2.47 -1.36 -8.78
N GLU A 7 2.28 -0.08 -9.04
CA GLU A 7 3.40 0.85 -9.27
C GLU A 7 4.16 1.14 -7.97
N GLY A 8 3.48 1.24 -6.83
CA GLY A 8 4.11 1.29 -5.52
C GLY A 8 4.96 0.06 -5.21
N ALA A 9 4.46 -1.14 -5.55
CA ALA A 9 5.22 -2.36 -5.38
C ALA A 9 6.43 -2.46 -6.33
N ARG A 10 6.31 -2.00 -7.57
CA ARG A 10 7.45 -1.86 -8.49
C ARG A 10 8.53 -0.96 -7.93
N TYR A 11 8.13 0.17 -7.35
CA TYR A 11 9.07 1.07 -6.69
C TYR A 11 9.69 0.41 -5.45
N ALA A 12 8.88 -0.28 -4.63
CA ALA A 12 9.34 -0.99 -3.45
C ALA A 12 10.48 -1.97 -3.77
N ILE A 13 10.36 -2.74 -4.86
CA ILE A 13 11.37 -3.73 -5.29
C ILE A 13 12.77 -3.12 -5.43
N THR A 14 12.87 -1.86 -5.89
CA THR A 14 14.16 -1.21 -6.20
C THR A 14 14.98 -0.83 -4.97
N GLY A 15 14.42 -0.93 -3.77
CA GLY A 15 15.11 -0.55 -2.53
C GLY A 15 15.33 0.96 -2.35
N ARG A 16 14.79 1.80 -3.23
CA ARG A 16 14.98 3.25 -3.20
C ARG A 16 14.14 3.93 -2.12
N SER A 17 14.65 5.05 -1.63
CA SER A 17 13.97 5.97 -0.69
C SER A 17 13.95 7.42 -1.19
N ASP A 18 14.24 7.64 -2.48
CA ASP A 18 14.32 8.97 -3.12
C ASP A 18 12.99 9.74 -3.16
N LEU A 19 11.86 9.04 -3.06
CA LEU A 19 10.53 9.64 -2.99
C LEU A 19 10.05 9.89 -1.55
N ASP A 20 10.90 9.70 -0.54
CA ASP A 20 10.53 10.07 0.82
C ASP A 20 10.38 11.60 0.94
N PRO A 21 9.24 12.10 1.48
CA PRO A 21 9.04 13.53 1.74
C PRO A 21 10.01 14.15 2.77
N ASN A 22 10.81 13.36 3.49
CA ASN A 22 11.82 13.86 4.42
C ASN A 22 12.94 14.62 3.70
N GLU A 23 13.17 15.87 4.14
CA GLU A 23 14.22 16.75 3.60
C GLU A 23 15.64 16.27 3.94
N ILE A 24 15.79 15.53 5.05
CA ILE A 24 17.07 14.97 5.50
C ILE A 24 17.25 13.59 4.87
N GLU A 25 18.30 13.45 4.05
CA GLU A 25 18.57 12.22 3.29
C GLU A 25 18.82 10.99 4.17
N ASP A 26 19.48 11.17 5.32
CA ASP A 26 19.75 10.10 6.28
C ASP A 26 18.50 9.60 7.03
N ASP A 27 17.43 10.40 7.08
CA ASP A 27 16.16 10.05 7.73
C ASP A 27 15.13 9.47 6.74
N ARG A 28 15.53 9.22 5.48
CA ARG A 28 14.62 8.69 4.47
C ARG A 28 14.33 7.21 4.73
N LEU A 29 13.06 6.92 4.99
CA LEU A 29 12.48 5.60 5.15
C LEU A 29 11.88 5.12 3.83
N ARG A 30 12.33 3.95 3.38
CA ARG A 30 11.78 3.25 2.21
C ARG A 30 10.27 3.06 2.29
N SER A 31 9.74 2.81 3.48
CA SER A 31 8.29 2.67 3.70
C SER A 31 7.52 3.95 3.36
N LEU A 32 8.02 5.12 3.76
CA LEU A 32 7.39 6.41 3.43
C LEU A 32 7.48 6.71 1.93
N ALA A 33 8.61 6.42 1.30
CA ALA A 33 8.78 6.58 -0.14
C ALA A 33 7.81 5.71 -0.96
N ILE A 34 7.57 4.46 -0.53
CA ILE A 34 6.59 3.56 -1.16
C ILE A 34 5.16 4.10 -1.01
N LEU A 35 4.82 4.57 0.20
CA LEU A 35 3.50 5.18 0.45
C LEU A 35 3.27 6.42 -0.41
N GLU A 36 4.29 7.27 -0.54
CA GLU A 36 4.24 8.45 -1.39
C GLU A 36 4.07 8.07 -2.86
N LYS A 37 4.79 7.06 -3.35
CA LYS A 37 4.59 6.56 -4.72
C LYS A 37 3.18 6.03 -4.95
N ILE A 38 2.63 5.27 -4.01
CA ILE A 38 1.23 4.79 -4.08
C ILE A 38 0.26 5.98 -4.08
N SER A 39 0.52 7.01 -3.27
CA SER A 39 -0.31 8.21 -3.20
C SER A 39 -0.36 8.95 -4.54
N GLN A 40 0.80 9.18 -5.15
CA GLN A 40 0.94 9.84 -6.44
C GLN A 40 0.21 9.09 -7.56
N GLU A 41 0.33 7.75 -7.59
CA GLU A 41 -0.31 6.90 -8.61
C GLU A 41 -1.80 6.61 -8.33
N SER A 42 -2.32 7.05 -7.18
CA SER A 42 -3.72 6.86 -6.79
C SER A 42 -4.62 8.03 -7.17
N ASP A 43 -4.11 9.10 -7.79
CA ASP A 43 -4.88 10.31 -8.15
C ASP A 43 -5.70 10.89 -6.98
N GLY A 44 -5.16 10.81 -5.75
CA GLY A 44 -5.84 11.26 -4.54
C GLY A 44 -6.99 10.37 -4.06
N LEU A 45 -7.19 9.19 -4.66
CA LEU A 45 -8.13 8.19 -4.15
C LEU A 45 -7.63 7.53 -2.87
N LEU A 46 -6.31 7.35 -2.71
CA LEU A 46 -5.72 6.68 -1.55
C LEU A 46 -6.26 7.26 -0.23
N THR A 47 -6.18 8.59 -0.07
CA THR A 47 -6.62 9.29 1.14
C THR A 47 -8.13 9.25 1.39
N ARG A 48 -8.93 8.92 0.37
CA ARG A 48 -10.40 8.84 0.46
C ARG A 48 -10.91 7.45 0.77
N VAL A 49 -10.15 6.42 0.38
CA VAL A 49 -10.61 5.04 0.40
C VAL A 49 -9.85 4.17 1.38
N VAL A 50 -8.62 4.51 1.75
CA VAL A 50 -7.83 3.69 2.68
C VAL A 50 -8.39 3.75 4.10
N LYS A 51 -8.51 2.59 4.73
CA LYS A 51 -8.79 2.48 6.16
C LYS A 51 -7.61 2.98 6.99
N ILE A 52 -7.87 3.48 8.19
CA ILE A 52 -6.81 3.80 9.15
C ILE A 52 -5.98 2.55 9.40
N ASN A 53 -4.65 2.64 9.21
CA ASN A 53 -3.71 1.50 9.26
C ASN A 53 -4.06 0.37 8.28
N GLY A 54 -4.75 0.67 7.18
CA GLY A 54 -5.16 -0.32 6.18
C GLY A 54 -4.03 -0.78 5.25
N ILE A 55 -2.81 -0.25 5.41
CA ILE A 55 -1.67 -0.63 4.58
C ILE A 55 -0.79 -1.57 5.40
N ARG A 56 -0.67 -2.82 4.94
CA ARG A 56 0.18 -3.85 5.53
C ARG A 56 1.10 -4.45 4.49
N ALA A 57 2.29 -4.86 4.90
CA ALA A 57 3.17 -5.67 4.08
C ALA A 57 3.54 -6.94 4.85
N GLU A 58 3.44 -8.07 4.19
CA GLU A 58 3.71 -9.39 4.76
C GLU A 58 4.84 -10.05 3.97
N ASP A 59 5.71 -10.79 4.65
CA ASP A 59 6.69 -11.64 3.96
C ASP A 59 6.06 -12.97 3.49
N ALA A 60 6.88 -13.83 2.85
CA ALA A 60 6.43 -15.14 2.40
C ALA A 60 5.99 -16.08 3.53
N ASP A 61 6.44 -15.84 4.77
CA ASP A 61 6.13 -16.61 5.97
C ASP A 61 4.94 -16.00 6.75
N GLY A 62 4.39 -14.86 6.29
CA GLY A 62 3.26 -14.16 6.90
C GLY A 62 3.63 -13.20 8.02
N ASN A 63 4.91 -12.82 8.18
CA ASN A 63 5.33 -11.84 9.17
C ASN A 63 5.09 -10.41 8.67
N ASP A 64 4.68 -9.51 9.57
CA ASP A 64 4.50 -8.09 9.26
C ASP A 64 5.87 -7.40 9.04
N VAL A 65 6.07 -6.95 7.81
CA VAL A 65 7.26 -6.23 7.34
C VAL A 65 6.89 -4.84 6.82
N SER A 66 5.77 -4.28 7.26
CA SER A 66 5.27 -2.95 6.84
C SER A 66 6.26 -1.80 7.05
N SER A 67 7.17 -1.91 8.03
CA SER A 67 8.16 -0.87 8.33
C SER A 67 9.37 -0.89 7.38
N THR A 68 9.80 -2.09 6.95
CA THR A 68 11.04 -2.30 6.18
C THR A 68 10.79 -2.68 4.72
N PHE A 69 9.60 -3.19 4.41
CA PHE A 69 9.25 -3.80 3.12
C PHE A 69 10.24 -4.91 2.71
N GLY A 70 10.69 -5.69 3.70
CA GLY A 70 11.58 -6.84 3.52
C GLY A 70 13.00 -6.48 3.06
N SER A 71 13.88 -7.48 3.06
CA SER A 71 15.27 -7.38 2.62
C SER A 71 15.43 -7.64 1.12
N ALA A 72 16.64 -7.42 0.59
CA ALA A 72 16.98 -7.77 -0.79
C ALA A 72 16.73 -9.27 -1.07
N GLY A 73 16.07 -9.58 -2.19
CA GLY A 73 15.76 -10.95 -2.58
C GLY A 73 14.57 -11.62 -1.85
N GLU A 74 13.99 -10.99 -0.82
CA GLU A 74 12.78 -11.49 -0.15
C GLU A 74 11.52 -11.25 -0.98
N THR A 75 10.52 -12.11 -0.79
CA THR A 75 9.20 -11.93 -1.39
C THR A 75 8.30 -11.23 -0.38
N ILE A 76 7.72 -10.11 -0.78
CA ILE A 76 6.80 -9.32 0.02
C ILE A 76 5.43 -9.24 -0.65
N ALA A 77 4.38 -9.26 0.15
CA ALA A 77 3.00 -9.03 -0.26
C ALA A 77 2.52 -7.73 0.37
N ILE A 78 2.17 -6.74 -0.45
CA ILE A 78 1.61 -5.48 0.01
C ILE A 78 0.09 -5.58 -0.10
N HIS A 79 -0.62 -5.27 0.98
CA HIS A 79 -2.07 -5.22 1.02
C HIS A 79 -2.53 -3.83 1.43
N ILE A 80 -3.52 -3.31 0.72
CA ILE A 80 -4.20 -2.06 1.03
C ILE A 80 -5.67 -2.34 1.21
N ASP A 81 -6.13 -2.22 2.45
CA ASP A 81 -7.53 -2.32 2.84
C ASP A 81 -8.22 -0.98 2.60
N CYS A 82 -9.27 -1.03 1.79
CA CYS A 82 -10.06 0.13 1.40
C CYS A 82 -11.52 -0.03 1.80
N GLU A 83 -12.16 1.10 2.11
CA GLU A 83 -13.60 1.23 2.30
C GLU A 83 -14.16 2.32 1.37
N TRP A 84 -15.30 2.03 0.73
CA TRP A 84 -16.03 3.00 -0.08
C TRP A 84 -17.49 3.10 0.39
N PRO A 85 -17.96 4.28 0.82
CA PRO A 85 -19.36 4.44 1.21
C PRO A 85 -20.28 4.30 0.00
N THR A 86 -21.33 3.47 0.12
CA THR A 86 -22.37 3.38 -0.90
C THR A 86 -23.54 4.31 -0.58
N PHE A 87 -24.05 4.98 -1.61
CA PHE A 87 -25.27 5.77 -1.53
C PHE A 87 -26.46 5.07 -2.19
N SER A 88 -26.27 3.85 -2.71
CA SER A 88 -27.35 3.10 -3.35
C SER A 88 -28.32 2.57 -2.29
N PRO A 89 -29.60 2.99 -2.31
CA PRO A 89 -30.58 2.54 -1.31
C PRO A 89 -30.81 1.02 -1.33
N ILE A 90 -30.55 0.38 -2.48
CA ILE A 90 -30.72 -1.06 -2.67
C ILE A 90 -29.55 -1.85 -2.07
N ILE A 91 -28.32 -1.34 -2.25
CA ILE A 91 -27.10 -2.03 -1.83
C ILE A 91 -26.76 -1.72 -0.36
N TYR A 92 -27.11 -0.53 0.12
CA TYR A 92 -26.87 -0.08 1.50
C TYR A 92 -27.26 -1.11 2.58
N PRO A 93 -28.47 -1.72 2.58
CA PRO A 93 -28.85 -2.69 3.60
C PRO A 93 -28.12 -4.03 3.50
N LEU A 94 -27.45 -4.31 2.38
CA LEU A 94 -26.69 -5.55 2.16
C LEU A 94 -25.24 -5.46 2.66
N LEU A 95 -24.77 -4.25 2.98
CA LEU A 95 -23.40 -3.97 3.38
C LEU A 95 -23.33 -3.58 4.85
N SER A 96 -22.34 -4.11 5.56
CA SER A 96 -22.03 -3.71 6.95
C SER A 96 -21.76 -2.20 7.00
N GLY A 97 -22.62 -1.45 7.69
CA GLY A 97 -22.50 0.01 7.83
C GLY A 97 -22.63 0.79 6.51
N GLY A 98 -23.16 0.19 5.44
CA GLY A 98 -23.28 0.84 4.13
C GLY A 98 -21.94 1.10 3.44
N LYS A 99 -20.89 0.34 3.79
CA LYS A 99 -19.55 0.48 3.22
C LYS A 99 -19.18 -0.76 2.41
N TYR A 100 -18.63 -0.54 1.23
CA TYR A 100 -18.00 -1.59 0.43
C TYR A 100 -16.55 -1.71 0.86
N GLU A 101 -16.18 -2.88 1.39
CA GLU A 101 -14.82 -3.16 1.82
C GLU A 101 -14.12 -4.01 0.75
N PHE A 102 -12.91 -3.62 0.39
CA PHE A 102 -12.09 -4.38 -0.55
C PHE A 102 -10.62 -4.23 -0.21
N THR A 103 -9.87 -5.31 -0.43
CA THR A 103 -8.42 -5.33 -0.26
C THR A 103 -7.75 -5.44 -1.61
N VAL A 104 -6.79 -4.57 -1.87
CA VAL A 104 -5.92 -4.66 -3.04
C VAL A 104 -4.58 -5.21 -2.60
N SER A 105 -4.20 -6.34 -3.18
CA SER A 105 -2.95 -7.02 -2.83
C SER A 105 -2.07 -7.24 -4.04
N THR A 106 -0.77 -7.13 -3.84
CA THR A 106 0.23 -7.51 -4.83
C THR A 106 1.42 -8.15 -4.13
N ALA A 107 1.91 -9.25 -4.68
CA ALA A 107 3.11 -9.92 -4.19
C ALA A 107 4.25 -9.76 -5.20
N MET A 108 5.43 -9.42 -4.72
CA MET A 108 6.61 -9.17 -5.54
C MET A 108 7.89 -9.59 -4.82
N LYS A 109 8.94 -9.91 -5.58
CA LYS A 109 10.26 -10.23 -5.05
C LYS A 109 11.17 -9.02 -5.15
N ASN A 110 11.80 -8.62 -4.04
CA ASN A 110 12.74 -7.53 -3.99
C ASN A 110 13.98 -7.81 -4.85
N GLU A 111 14.53 -6.76 -5.48
CA GLU A 111 15.78 -6.86 -6.25
C GLU A 111 16.97 -7.09 -5.31
N ALA A 112 18.09 -7.51 -5.89
CA ALA A 112 19.37 -7.54 -5.18
C ALA A 112 19.96 -6.13 -5.24
N PHE A 113 19.72 -5.35 -4.18
CA PHE A 113 20.24 -3.99 -4.00
C PHE A 113 21.28 -3.94 -2.88
#